data_AF-A0A8H4VNZ4-F1
#
_entry.id   AF-A0A8H4VNZ4-F1
#
_cell.length_a   1.000
_cell.length_b   1.000
_cell.length_c   1.000
_cell.angle_alpha   90.00
_cell.angle_beta   90.00
_cell.angle_gamma   90.00
#
_symmetry.space_group_name_H-M   'P 1'
#
loop_
_entity.id
_entity.type
_entity.pdbx_description
1 polymer ?
#
loop_
_entity_poly.entity_id
_entity_poly.type
_entity_poly.pdbx_seq_one_letter_code
_entity_poly.pdbx_strand_id
1 'polypeptide(L)'
;MSSGTKRRRANTNGASNTDEPSLARLNQLMAEAVKIAKAIEPTRGDGPAIKKAHTLAKSLLKALPTDVVVKSVGYDEHKASFEAEMKALQTSCKKNWKYGYEDQEEMMKKLSKSVVNWLKELWSLMQEEDMDLKLIEKSLALCSDTIDKMMNCNSRAGYLDMTFKAKIVNDEEETIFEENVAVTHTLGWMWRELLVIASTRGTAVKTMLTNIKLYKLIKEVFNLFRDSDSVEKNCDGYGFWDDHWSDEMKDAAVKVRSERPDEGKS
;
A
#
# COMPACT_ATOMS: atom_id res chain seq x y z
N MET A 1 74.24 -28.21 36.11
CA MET A 1 73.24 -28.89 35.26
C MET A 1 72.38 -27.83 34.58
N SER A 2 72.31 -27.96 33.26
CA SER A 2 71.46 -27.31 32.24
C SER A 2 71.19 -25.79 32.27
N SER A 3 71.94 -25.11 31.42
CA SER A 3 71.61 -23.88 30.70
C SER A 3 70.41 -24.02 29.75
N GLY A 4 69.72 -22.92 29.49
CA GLY A 4 69.05 -22.63 28.21
C GLY A 4 67.82 -21.74 28.38
N THR A 5 67.49 -20.74 27.56
CA THR A 5 68.15 -20.07 26.42
C THR A 5 67.38 -18.75 26.22
N LYS A 6 68.09 -17.64 26.01
CA LYS A 6 67.56 -16.35 25.54
C LYS A 6 67.08 -16.45 24.08
N ARG A 7 65.97 -15.77 23.74
CA ARG A 7 65.64 -15.07 22.46
C ARG A 7 64.10 -14.99 22.34
N ARG A 8 63.42 -13.97 21.79
CA ARG A 8 63.74 -12.74 21.07
C ARG A 8 62.42 -11.95 20.95
N ARG A 9 62.47 -10.62 20.95
CA ARG A 9 61.38 -9.71 20.53
C ARG A 9 61.02 -9.88 19.04
N ALA A 10 59.75 -9.65 18.72
CA ALA A 10 59.18 -8.94 17.54
C ALA A 10 57.67 -8.78 17.84
N ASN A 11 57.12 -7.64 18.25
CA ASN A 11 56.74 -6.44 17.49
C ASN A 11 56.48 -6.65 15.99
N THR A 12 55.21 -6.58 15.58
CA THR A 12 54.75 -5.87 14.36
C THR A 12 53.24 -5.63 14.42
N ASN A 13 52.89 -4.34 14.30
CA ASN A 13 51.62 -3.82 13.85
C ASN A 13 51.14 -4.50 12.55
N GLY A 14 49.82 -4.52 12.31
CA GLY A 14 49.27 -4.88 11.01
C GLY A 14 47.75 -4.82 10.96
N ALA A 15 47.25 -3.61 10.72
CA ALA A 15 45.94 -3.23 10.17
C ALA A 15 44.98 -4.33 9.68
N SER A 16 43.69 -4.13 10.01
CA SER A 16 42.59 -4.33 9.06
C SER A 16 41.35 -3.54 9.50
N ASN A 17 41.49 -2.21 9.62
CA ASN A 17 40.37 -1.27 9.48
C ASN A 17 40.07 -1.14 7.98
N THR A 18 39.51 -2.18 7.35
CA THR A 18 39.33 -2.19 5.88
C THR A 18 38.02 -2.80 5.37
N ASP A 19 37.11 -3.25 6.24
CA ASP A 19 35.86 -3.88 5.74
C ASP A 19 34.73 -2.87 5.49
N GLU A 20 34.63 -1.79 6.27
CA GLU A 20 33.59 -0.78 6.06
C GLU A 20 33.76 0.04 4.76
N PRO A 21 34.96 0.57 4.45
CA PRO A 21 35.18 1.31 3.21
C PRO A 21 35.11 0.42 1.97
N SER A 22 35.48 -0.87 2.11
CA SER A 22 35.47 -1.82 0.98
C SER A 22 34.06 -2.30 0.66
N LEU A 23 33.19 -2.48 1.66
CA LEU A 23 31.78 -2.82 1.45
C LEU A 23 31.01 -1.63 0.87
N ALA A 24 31.22 -0.42 1.38
CA ALA A 24 30.62 0.80 0.83
C ALA A 24 31.09 1.06 -0.61
N ARG A 25 32.38 0.83 -0.90
CA ARG A 25 32.92 0.92 -2.26
C ARG A 25 32.36 -0.15 -3.18
N LEU A 26 32.16 -1.37 -2.68
CA LEU A 26 31.54 -2.46 -3.45
C LEU A 26 30.07 -2.13 -3.77
N ASN A 27 29.30 -1.65 -2.80
CA ASN A 27 27.91 -1.23 -2.99
C ASN A 27 27.80 -0.08 -4.00
N GLN A 28 28.73 0.89 -3.95
CA GLN A 28 28.78 1.98 -4.94
C GLN A 28 29.09 1.46 -6.35
N LEU A 29 30.11 0.59 -6.49
CA LEU A 29 30.48 0.01 -7.79
C LEU A 29 29.36 -0.85 -8.37
N MET A 30 28.60 -1.55 -7.52
CA MET A 30 27.43 -2.32 -7.95
C MET A 30 26.25 -1.44 -8.35
N ALA A 31 25.98 -0.35 -7.62
CA ALA A 31 24.94 0.62 -7.99
C ALA A 31 25.25 1.31 -9.32
N GLU A 32 26.52 1.67 -9.56
CA GLU A 32 26.99 2.22 -10.83
C GLU A 32 26.86 1.19 -11.97
N ALA A 33 27.23 -0.07 -11.74
CA ALA A 33 27.08 -1.14 -12.73
C ALA A 33 25.60 -1.38 -13.11
N VAL A 34 24.67 -1.32 -12.14
CA VAL A 34 23.22 -1.42 -12.40
C VAL A 34 22.71 -0.22 -13.19
N LYS A 35 23.18 0.99 -12.88
CA LYS A 35 22.81 2.21 -13.63
C LYS A 35 23.29 2.13 -15.08
N ILE A 36 24.51 1.65 -15.31
CA ILE A 36 25.07 1.43 -16.65
C ILE A 36 24.26 0.36 -17.40
N ALA A 37 23.92 -0.76 -16.75
CA ALA A 37 23.13 -1.82 -17.35
C ALA A 37 21.74 -1.35 -17.79
N LYS A 38 21.08 -0.48 -16.99
CA LYS A 38 19.79 0.14 -17.35
C LYS A 38 19.86 1.09 -18.54
N ALA A 39 21.04 1.64 -18.84
CA ALA A 39 21.24 2.58 -19.94
C ALA A 39 21.57 1.88 -21.28
N ILE A 40 21.72 0.55 -21.29
CA ILE A 40 21.95 -0.21 -22.52
C ILE A 40 20.59 -0.40 -23.21
N GLU A 41 20.33 0.37 -24.26
CA GLU A 41 19.15 0.20 -25.09
C GLU A 41 19.23 -1.10 -25.92
N PRO A 42 18.14 -1.87 -26.06
CA PRO A 42 18.16 -3.13 -26.80
C PRO A 42 18.33 -2.88 -28.30
N THR A 43 19.51 -3.19 -28.85
CA THR A 43 19.69 -3.30 -30.31
C THR A 43 19.32 -4.72 -30.79
N ARG A 44 18.84 -4.80 -32.03
CA ARG A 44 18.08 -5.93 -32.63
C ARG A 44 18.85 -7.26 -32.80
N GLY A 45 19.95 -7.48 -32.08
CA GLY A 45 20.80 -8.68 -32.17
C GLY A 45 21.16 -9.37 -30.84
N ASP A 46 21.02 -8.71 -29.69
CA ASP A 46 21.65 -9.17 -28.42
C ASP A 46 20.65 -9.72 -27.38
N GLY A 47 19.52 -10.25 -27.85
CA GLY A 47 18.39 -10.68 -27.01
C GLY A 47 18.74 -11.61 -25.83
N PRO A 48 19.59 -12.65 -26.00
CA PRO A 48 19.91 -13.57 -24.90
C PRO A 48 20.90 -12.99 -23.87
N ALA A 49 21.88 -12.20 -24.34
CA ALA A 49 22.91 -11.62 -23.47
C ALA A 49 22.33 -10.48 -22.62
N ILE A 50 21.49 -9.63 -23.23
CA ILE A 50 20.78 -8.55 -22.53
C ILE A 50 19.78 -9.12 -21.54
N LYS A 51 19.03 -10.17 -21.89
CA LYS A 51 18.14 -10.86 -20.93
C LYS A 51 18.92 -11.43 -19.74
N LYS A 52 20.06 -12.08 -19.97
CA LYS A 52 20.93 -12.57 -18.88
C LYS A 52 21.46 -11.43 -18.01
N ALA A 53 21.85 -10.30 -18.60
CA ALA A 53 22.28 -9.12 -17.86
C ALA A 53 21.15 -8.53 -17.00
N HIS A 54 19.94 -8.44 -17.53
CA HIS A 54 18.75 -8.02 -16.78
C HIS A 54 18.40 -8.98 -15.64
N THR A 55 18.42 -10.29 -15.89
CA THR A 55 18.19 -11.30 -14.85
C THR A 55 19.24 -11.20 -13.75
N LEU A 56 20.51 -11.05 -14.11
CA LEU A 56 21.60 -10.88 -13.15
C LEU A 56 21.42 -9.60 -12.33
N ALA A 57 21.06 -8.48 -12.96
CA ALA A 57 20.78 -7.22 -12.26
C ALA A 57 19.60 -7.36 -11.28
N LYS A 58 18.54 -8.09 -11.65
CA LYS A 58 17.39 -8.36 -10.78
C LYS A 58 17.79 -9.26 -9.59
N SER A 59 18.61 -10.28 -9.82
CA SER A 59 19.14 -11.14 -8.75
C SER A 59 20.10 -10.40 -7.81
N LEU A 60 20.93 -9.49 -8.34
CA LEU A 60 21.82 -8.65 -7.52
C LEU A 60 21.04 -7.64 -6.68
N LEU A 61 19.98 -7.02 -7.23
CA LEU A 61 19.08 -6.17 -6.45
C LEU A 61 18.43 -6.91 -5.27
N LYS A 62 18.13 -8.20 -5.42
CA LYS A 62 17.58 -9.04 -4.35
C LYS A 62 18.63 -9.45 -3.30
N ALA A 63 19.91 -9.50 -3.69
CA ALA A 63 21.01 -9.97 -2.83
C ALA A 63 21.75 -8.84 -2.11
N LEU A 64 21.61 -7.60 -2.56
CA LEU A 64 22.12 -6.45 -1.81
C LEU A 64 21.35 -6.36 -0.49
N PRO A 65 22.03 -6.19 0.67
CA PRO A 65 21.34 -5.77 1.87
C PRO A 65 20.66 -4.48 1.50
N THR A 66 19.33 -4.52 1.43
CA THR A 66 18.53 -3.33 1.31
C THR A 66 18.91 -2.56 2.56
N ASP A 67 19.73 -1.51 2.45
CA ASP A 67 19.54 -0.36 3.34
C ASP A 67 18.04 -0.22 3.39
N VAL A 68 17.45 -0.49 4.55
CA VAL A 68 16.01 -0.68 4.71
C VAL A 68 15.36 0.53 4.04
N VAL A 69 14.97 0.39 2.77
CA VAL A 69 14.15 1.36 2.09
C VAL A 69 12.82 1.06 2.72
N VAL A 70 12.62 1.62 3.93
CA VAL A 70 11.34 1.65 4.60
C VAL A 70 10.43 2.25 3.54
N LYS A 71 9.65 1.41 2.86
CA LYS A 71 8.74 1.86 1.82
C LYS A 71 7.82 2.84 2.54
N SER A 72 8.00 4.12 2.24
CA SER A 72 7.23 5.17 2.90
C SER A 72 5.79 5.06 2.45
N VAL A 73 4.86 5.11 3.40
CA VAL A 73 3.41 5.19 3.11
C VAL A 73 3.04 6.52 2.46
N GLY A 74 3.92 7.52 2.51
CA GLY A 74 3.68 8.85 1.94
C GLY A 74 2.60 9.65 2.67
N TYR A 75 2.34 9.33 3.95
CA TYR A 75 1.17 9.83 4.68
C TYR A 75 1.09 11.35 4.70
N ASP A 76 2.20 12.03 5.02
CA ASP A 76 2.22 13.48 5.15
C ASP A 76 2.06 14.17 3.78
N GLU A 77 2.66 13.63 2.71
CA GLU A 77 2.46 14.16 1.36
C GLU A 77 1.00 14.03 0.90
N HIS A 78 0.41 12.84 1.06
CA HIS A 78 -0.98 12.61 0.68
C HIS A 78 -1.95 13.44 1.52
N LYS A 79 -1.70 13.56 2.83
CA LYS A 79 -2.50 14.43 3.72
C LYS A 79 -2.48 15.88 3.27
N ALA A 80 -1.30 16.44 3.04
CA ALA A 80 -1.16 17.83 2.59
C ALA A 80 -1.87 18.05 1.24
N SER A 81 -1.73 17.09 0.32
CA SER A 81 -2.39 17.12 -0.98
C SER A 81 -3.93 17.11 -0.85
N PHE A 82 -4.48 16.14 -0.12
CA PHE A 82 -5.93 16.02 0.07
C PHE A 82 -6.53 17.22 0.80
N GLU A 83 -5.86 17.74 1.83
CA GLU A 83 -6.31 18.93 2.54
C GLU A 83 -6.35 20.16 1.61
N ALA A 84 -5.35 20.33 0.75
CA ALA A 84 -5.31 21.42 -0.22
C ALA A 84 -6.41 21.30 -1.27
N GLU A 85 -6.58 20.12 -1.88
CA GLU A 85 -7.62 19.87 -2.89
C GLU A 85 -9.04 19.99 -2.30
N MET A 86 -9.26 19.46 -1.09
CA MET A 86 -10.53 19.60 -0.37
C MET A 86 -10.85 21.06 -0.05
N LYS A 87 -9.86 21.84 0.41
CA LYS A 87 -10.04 23.26 0.68
C LYS A 87 -10.39 24.04 -0.59
N ALA A 88 -9.80 23.69 -1.73
CA ALA A 88 -10.14 24.28 -3.02
C ALA A 88 -11.59 23.97 -3.42
N LEU A 89 -12.01 22.69 -3.30
CA LEU A 89 -13.38 22.26 -3.56
C LEU A 89 -14.39 22.98 -2.67
N GLN A 90 -14.16 23.03 -1.36
CA GLN A 90 -15.03 23.73 -0.41
C GLN A 90 -15.13 25.23 -0.70
N THR A 91 -14.01 25.85 -1.12
CA THR A 91 -14.00 27.26 -1.52
C THR A 91 -14.83 27.47 -2.78
N SER A 92 -14.72 26.59 -3.77
CA SER A 92 -15.53 26.62 -4.99
C SER A 92 -17.02 26.47 -4.68
N CYS A 93 -17.39 25.48 -3.86
CA CYS A 93 -18.77 25.25 -3.42
C CYS A 93 -19.36 26.48 -2.71
N LYS A 94 -18.57 27.19 -1.89
CA LYS A 94 -19.04 28.41 -1.21
C LYS A 94 -19.19 29.61 -2.16
N LYS A 95 -18.26 29.79 -3.10
CA LYS A 95 -18.20 31.00 -3.95
C LYS A 95 -19.08 30.91 -5.19
N ASN A 96 -19.22 29.73 -5.77
CA ASN A 96 -19.91 29.53 -7.04
C ASN A 96 -20.81 28.28 -7.00
N TRP A 97 -21.58 28.14 -5.92
CA TRP A 97 -22.48 27.00 -5.72
C TRP A 97 -23.45 26.76 -6.89
N LYS A 98 -24.05 27.83 -7.43
CA LYS A 98 -25.14 27.73 -8.41
C LYS A 98 -24.65 27.40 -9.83
N TYR A 99 -23.51 27.94 -10.23
CA TYR A 99 -23.03 27.88 -11.62
C TYR A 99 -21.69 27.14 -11.79
N GLY A 100 -20.97 26.84 -10.71
CA GLY A 100 -19.67 26.17 -10.74
C GLY A 100 -19.73 24.67 -10.51
N TYR A 101 -20.89 24.04 -10.67
CA TYR A 101 -21.09 22.64 -10.31
C TYR A 101 -20.27 21.68 -11.19
N GLU A 102 -20.04 22.02 -12.46
CA GLU A 102 -19.21 21.22 -13.39
C GLU A 102 -17.75 21.20 -12.93
N ASP A 103 -17.19 22.37 -12.60
CA ASP A 103 -15.84 22.48 -12.04
C ASP A 103 -15.73 21.73 -10.69
N GLN A 104 -16.76 21.82 -9.85
CA GLN A 104 -16.81 21.09 -8.58
C GLN A 104 -16.85 19.58 -8.80
N GLU A 105 -17.57 19.11 -9.80
CA GLU A 105 -17.61 17.71 -10.21
C GLU A 105 -16.23 17.22 -10.67
N GLU A 106 -15.54 18.02 -11.48
CA GLU A 106 -14.18 17.71 -11.93
C GLU A 106 -13.20 17.63 -10.76
N MET A 107 -13.28 18.57 -9.81
CA MET A 107 -12.48 18.56 -8.59
C MET A 107 -12.74 17.29 -7.75
N MET A 108 -14.01 16.89 -7.58
CA MET A 108 -14.39 15.66 -6.87
C MET A 108 -13.86 14.41 -7.59
N LYS A 109 -13.96 14.36 -8.93
CA LYS A 109 -13.41 13.26 -9.73
C LYS A 109 -11.89 13.18 -9.62
N LYS A 110 -11.20 14.32 -9.64
CA LYS A 110 -9.73 14.38 -9.50
C LYS A 110 -9.30 13.85 -8.14
N LEU A 111 -9.90 14.35 -7.06
CA LEU A 111 -9.55 13.94 -5.70
C LEU A 111 -9.88 12.45 -5.47
N SER A 112 -11.01 11.97 -5.97
CA SER A 112 -11.39 10.55 -5.92
C SER A 112 -10.41 9.64 -6.65
N LYS A 113 -9.91 10.05 -7.83
CA LYS A 113 -8.85 9.31 -8.54
C LYS A 113 -7.54 9.27 -7.75
N SER A 114 -7.17 10.38 -7.11
CA SER A 114 -5.98 10.44 -6.24
C SER A 114 -6.11 9.47 -5.07
N VAL A 115 -7.29 9.40 -4.43
CA VAL A 115 -7.59 8.42 -3.38
C VAL A 115 -7.47 7.00 -3.91
N VAL A 116 -8.17 6.65 -5.00
CA VAL A 116 -8.15 5.29 -5.58
C VAL A 116 -6.74 4.86 -5.98
N ASN A 117 -5.90 5.76 -6.49
CA ASN A 117 -4.52 5.43 -6.82
C ASN A 117 -3.70 5.13 -5.56
N TRP A 118 -3.83 5.94 -4.51
CA TRP A 118 -3.13 5.67 -3.27
C TRP A 118 -3.61 4.40 -2.57
N LEU A 119 -4.90 4.04 -2.67
CA LEU A 119 -5.40 2.76 -2.16
C LEU A 119 -4.66 1.55 -2.78
N LYS A 120 -4.28 1.63 -4.06
CA LYS A 120 -3.49 0.57 -4.72
C LYS A 120 -2.10 0.46 -4.09
N GLU A 121 -1.46 1.59 -3.84
CA GLU A 121 -0.14 1.63 -3.19
C GLU A 121 -0.22 1.12 -1.75
N LEU A 122 -1.25 1.53 -1.00
CA LEU A 122 -1.50 1.04 0.37
C LEU A 122 -1.74 -0.47 0.40
N TRP A 123 -2.43 -1.04 -0.60
CA TRP A 123 -2.59 -2.49 -0.69
C TRP A 123 -1.24 -3.20 -0.80
N SER A 124 -0.37 -2.73 -1.71
CA SER A 124 0.95 -3.34 -1.90
C SER A 124 1.80 -3.25 -0.63
N LEU A 125 1.75 -2.11 0.06
CA LEU A 125 2.45 -1.93 1.33
C LEU A 125 1.90 -2.83 2.43
N MET A 126 0.59 -3.05 2.48
CA MET A 126 -0.04 -3.88 3.51
C MET A 126 0.36 -5.36 3.42
N GLN A 127 0.76 -5.85 2.24
CA GLN A 127 1.23 -7.23 2.06
C GLN A 127 2.60 -7.49 2.71
N GLU A 128 3.43 -6.47 2.86
CA GLU A 128 4.78 -6.59 3.43
C GLU A 128 4.71 -6.93 4.93
N GLU A 129 5.49 -7.92 5.38
CA GLU A 129 5.44 -8.44 6.76
C GLU A 129 5.79 -7.37 7.80
N ASP A 130 6.80 -6.54 7.52
CA ASP A 130 7.35 -5.53 8.44
C ASP A 130 6.62 -4.17 8.40
N MET A 131 5.54 -4.04 7.62
CA MET A 131 4.85 -2.76 7.48
C MET A 131 4.00 -2.41 8.70
N ASP A 132 4.07 -1.14 9.11
CA ASP A 132 3.29 -0.61 10.22
C ASP A 132 1.80 -0.50 9.86
N LEU A 133 1.04 -1.52 10.25
CA LEU A 133 -0.41 -1.56 10.03
C LEU A 133 -1.17 -0.39 10.68
N LYS A 134 -0.62 0.25 11.73
CA LYS A 134 -1.26 1.45 12.31
C LYS A 134 -1.11 2.65 11.38
N LEU A 135 0.02 2.75 10.66
CA LEU A 135 0.20 3.79 9.66
C LEU A 135 -0.73 3.54 8.46
N ILE A 136 -0.90 2.29 8.03
CA ILE A 136 -1.88 1.91 6.99
C ILE A 136 -3.32 2.25 7.45
N GLU A 137 -3.68 1.90 8.68
CA GLU A 137 -4.99 2.26 9.29
C GLU A 137 -5.21 3.78 9.24
N LYS A 138 -4.20 4.56 9.65
CA LYS A 138 -4.27 6.02 9.65
C LYS A 138 -4.44 6.59 8.23
N SER A 139 -3.77 5.99 7.24
CA SER A 139 -3.92 6.37 5.82
C SER A 139 -5.30 6.03 5.28
N LEU A 140 -5.85 4.86 5.57
CA LEU A 140 -7.22 4.49 5.18
C LEU A 140 -8.27 5.38 5.85
N ALA A 141 -8.06 5.76 7.11
CA ALA A 141 -8.91 6.72 7.81
C ALA A 141 -8.89 8.10 7.12
N LEU A 142 -7.72 8.58 6.69
CA LEU A 142 -7.60 9.82 5.93
C LEU A 142 -8.34 9.75 4.58
N CYS A 143 -8.20 8.64 3.84
CA CYS A 143 -8.96 8.42 2.61
C CYS A 143 -10.47 8.46 2.88
N SER A 144 -10.92 7.74 3.92
CA SER A 144 -12.34 7.66 4.30
C SER A 144 -12.92 9.02 4.68
N ASP A 145 -12.20 9.79 5.51
CA ASP A 145 -12.56 11.17 5.90
C ASP A 145 -12.62 12.11 4.68
N THR A 146 -11.70 11.95 3.73
CA THR A 146 -11.69 12.75 2.50
C THR A 146 -12.92 12.45 1.65
N ILE A 147 -13.31 11.19 1.48
CA ILE A 147 -14.52 10.81 0.75
C ILE A 147 -15.78 11.31 1.47
N ASP A 148 -15.88 11.14 2.79
CA ASP A 148 -17.03 11.63 3.57
C ASP A 148 -17.17 13.15 3.44
N LYS A 149 -16.07 13.91 3.53
CA LYS A 149 -16.09 15.35 3.31
C LYS A 149 -16.52 15.74 1.89
N MET A 150 -16.14 14.97 0.86
CA MET A 150 -16.59 15.21 -0.51
C MET A 150 -18.10 14.95 -0.66
N MET A 151 -18.60 13.85 -0.11
CA MET A 151 -20.03 13.53 -0.11
C MET A 151 -20.86 14.64 0.55
N ASN A 152 -20.29 15.29 1.56
CA ASN A 152 -20.94 16.34 2.35
C ASN A 152 -20.50 17.78 2.00
N CYS A 153 -19.85 18.01 0.85
CA CYS A 153 -19.29 19.33 0.51
C CYS A 153 -20.31 20.36 0.00
N ASN A 154 -21.61 20.02 0.00
CA ASN A 154 -22.72 20.83 -0.50
C ASN A 154 -22.63 21.23 -1.99
N SER A 155 -21.85 20.50 -2.80
CA SER A 155 -21.84 20.67 -4.26
C SER A 155 -23.19 20.29 -4.87
N ARG A 156 -23.66 21.07 -5.87
CA ARG A 156 -24.88 20.76 -6.63
C ARG A 156 -24.70 19.56 -7.56
N ALA A 157 -23.48 19.23 -7.96
CA ALA A 157 -23.22 18.09 -8.84
C ALA A 157 -23.53 16.75 -8.16
N GLY A 158 -23.56 16.71 -6.82
CA GLY A 158 -23.67 15.46 -6.07
C GLY A 158 -22.42 14.59 -6.21
N TYR A 159 -22.25 13.65 -5.27
CA TYR A 159 -21.11 12.71 -5.28
C TYR A 159 -21.54 11.26 -5.54
N LEU A 160 -22.78 10.91 -5.15
CA LEU A 160 -23.24 9.52 -5.03
C LEU A 160 -23.25 8.75 -6.35
N ASP A 161 -23.38 9.44 -7.48
CA ASP A 161 -23.47 8.80 -8.81
C ASP A 161 -22.09 8.58 -9.47
N MET A 162 -20.99 8.94 -8.80
CA MET A 162 -19.64 8.79 -9.35
C MET A 162 -19.10 7.38 -9.17
N THR A 163 -18.76 6.72 -10.28
CA THR A 163 -18.04 5.45 -10.27
C THR A 163 -16.63 5.61 -10.83
N PHE A 164 -15.71 4.80 -10.32
CA PHE A 164 -14.31 4.80 -10.71
C PHE A 164 -13.85 3.38 -10.98
N LYS A 165 -13.06 3.22 -12.04
CA LYS A 165 -12.37 1.96 -12.28
C LYS A 165 -11.23 1.80 -11.27
N ALA A 166 -11.43 0.92 -10.30
CA ALA A 166 -10.42 0.49 -9.36
C ALA A 166 -9.86 -0.85 -9.84
N LYS A 167 -8.55 -0.90 -10.07
CA LYS A 167 -7.81 -2.12 -10.42
C LYS A 167 -6.57 -2.22 -9.54
N ILE A 168 -6.43 -3.31 -8.80
CA ILE A 168 -5.29 -3.65 -7.96
C ILE A 168 -4.69 -4.95 -8.51
N VAL A 169 -3.37 -4.97 -8.65
CA VAL A 169 -2.61 -6.14 -9.11
C VAL A 169 -1.54 -6.49 -8.09
N ASN A 170 -1.19 -7.76 -7.99
CA ASN A 170 -0.05 -8.20 -7.18
C ASN A 170 1.28 -8.00 -7.92
N ASP A 171 2.38 -8.39 -7.25
CA ASP A 171 3.74 -8.32 -7.82
C ASP A 171 3.95 -9.21 -9.06
N GLU A 172 3.04 -10.17 -9.28
CA GLU A 172 3.01 -11.07 -10.44
C GLU A 172 2.12 -10.54 -11.57
N GLU A 173 1.62 -9.30 -11.46
CA GLU A 173 0.67 -8.65 -12.37
C GLU A 173 -0.72 -9.32 -12.44
N GLU A 174 -1.02 -10.24 -11.53
CA GLU A 174 -2.33 -10.85 -11.42
C GLU A 174 -3.34 -9.88 -10.81
N THR A 175 -4.57 -9.91 -11.31
CA THR A 175 -5.62 -9.00 -10.84
C THR A 175 -6.22 -9.49 -9.54
N ILE A 176 -6.03 -8.71 -8.47
CA ILE A 176 -6.52 -9.01 -7.12
C ILE A 176 -7.89 -8.37 -6.86
N PHE A 177 -8.15 -7.25 -7.52
CA PHE A 177 -9.42 -6.55 -7.46
C PHE A 177 -9.61 -5.74 -8.75
N GLU A 178 -10.75 -5.89 -9.42
CA GLU A 178 -11.08 -5.04 -10.57
C GLU A 178 -12.60 -4.77 -10.64
N GLU A 179 -13.01 -3.57 -10.26
CA GLU A 179 -14.41 -3.16 -10.34
C GLU A 179 -14.57 -1.70 -10.82
N ASN A 180 -15.73 -1.37 -11.39
CA ASN A 180 -16.15 -0.01 -11.69
C ASN A 180 -17.26 0.40 -10.71
N VAL A 181 -16.86 1.02 -9.60
CA VAL A 181 -17.71 1.21 -8.41
C VAL A 181 -17.49 2.57 -7.76
N ALA A 182 -18.38 2.93 -6.84
CA ALA A 182 -18.17 4.08 -5.96
C ALA A 182 -16.90 3.87 -5.10
N VAL A 183 -16.20 4.96 -4.78
CA VAL A 183 -14.96 4.87 -3.98
C VAL A 183 -15.21 4.28 -2.59
N THR A 184 -16.41 4.46 -2.03
CA THR A 184 -16.83 3.85 -0.76
C THR A 184 -16.78 2.32 -0.80
N HIS A 185 -17.11 1.70 -1.94
CA HIS A 185 -17.00 0.25 -2.11
C HIS A 185 -15.53 -0.20 -2.11
N THR A 186 -14.67 0.50 -2.86
CA THR A 186 -13.22 0.23 -2.85
C THR A 186 -12.61 0.43 -1.46
N LEU A 187 -13.07 1.44 -0.71
CA LEU A 187 -12.67 1.63 0.69
C LEU A 187 -13.15 0.49 1.58
N GLY A 188 -14.39 0.03 1.39
CA GLY A 188 -14.92 -1.14 2.10
C GLY A 188 -14.04 -2.38 1.89
N TRP A 189 -13.65 -2.63 0.64
CA TRP A 189 -12.71 -3.71 0.30
C TRP A 189 -11.34 -3.53 0.98
N MET A 190 -10.76 -2.33 0.92
CA MET A 190 -9.46 -2.05 1.57
C MET A 190 -9.49 -2.23 3.09
N TRP A 191 -10.57 -1.77 3.75
CA TRP A 191 -10.76 -1.97 5.19
C TRP A 191 -10.91 -3.45 5.53
N ARG A 192 -11.62 -4.22 4.72
CA ARG A 192 -11.72 -5.68 4.86
C ARG A 192 -10.35 -6.34 4.80
N GLU A 193 -9.55 -6.02 3.77
CA GLU A 193 -8.19 -6.57 3.63
C GLU A 193 -7.33 -6.26 4.87
N LEU A 194 -7.38 -5.01 5.36
CA LEU A 194 -6.63 -4.61 6.56
C LEU A 194 -7.07 -5.40 7.80
N LEU A 195 -8.37 -5.60 8.01
CA LEU A 195 -8.86 -6.38 9.14
C LEU A 195 -8.37 -7.83 9.10
N VAL A 196 -8.42 -8.46 7.93
CA VAL A 196 -7.97 -9.85 7.74
C VAL A 196 -6.47 -9.97 7.97
N ILE A 197 -5.67 -9.08 7.36
CA ILE A 197 -4.21 -9.08 7.51
C ILE A 197 -3.81 -8.81 8.96
N ALA A 198 -4.43 -7.82 9.61
CA ALA A 198 -4.19 -7.52 11.01
C ALA A 198 -4.53 -8.71 11.92
N SER A 199 -5.69 -9.34 11.72
CA SER A 199 -6.11 -10.51 12.50
C SER A 199 -5.16 -11.70 12.29
N THR A 200 -4.73 -11.96 11.05
CA THR A 200 -3.77 -13.02 10.71
C THR A 200 -2.42 -12.79 11.41
N ARG A 201 -1.97 -11.54 11.50
CA ARG A 201 -0.74 -11.14 12.19
C ARG A 201 -0.90 -10.97 13.71
N GLY A 202 -2.06 -11.35 14.28
CA GLY A 202 -2.33 -11.22 15.71
C GLY A 202 -2.44 -9.77 16.22
N THR A 203 -2.64 -8.80 15.33
CA THR A 203 -2.84 -7.39 15.66
C THR A 203 -4.30 -7.13 16.04
N ALA A 204 -4.53 -6.36 17.10
CA ALA A 204 -5.88 -6.01 17.55
C ALA A 204 -6.60 -5.10 16.53
N VAL A 205 -7.83 -5.47 16.14
CA VAL A 205 -8.62 -4.77 15.12
C VAL A 205 -9.61 -3.73 15.66
N LYS A 206 -9.66 -3.53 16.98
CA LYS A 206 -10.69 -2.68 17.63
C LYS A 206 -10.70 -1.22 17.14
N THR A 207 -9.53 -0.64 16.89
CA THR A 207 -9.41 0.73 16.37
C THR A 207 -9.93 0.82 14.93
N MET A 208 -9.60 -0.18 14.11
CA MET A 208 -10.07 -0.31 12.73
C MET A 208 -11.60 -0.40 12.68
N LEU A 209 -12.20 -1.25 13.53
CA LEU A 209 -13.66 -1.35 13.66
C LEU A 209 -14.31 -0.04 14.10
N THR A 210 -13.64 0.72 14.97
CA THR A 210 -14.12 2.05 15.40
C THR A 210 -14.11 3.04 14.24
N ASN A 211 -13.05 3.04 13.41
CA ASN A 211 -12.95 3.87 12.22
C ASN A 211 -14.00 3.49 11.18
N ILE A 212 -14.20 2.19 10.92
CA ILE A 212 -15.24 1.70 9.99
C ILE A 212 -16.63 2.18 10.43
N LYS A 213 -16.93 2.15 11.74
CA LYS A 213 -18.18 2.69 12.29
C LYS A 213 -18.26 4.21 12.13
N LEU A 214 -17.18 4.94 12.44
CA LEU A 214 -17.12 6.41 12.35
C LEU A 214 -17.45 6.90 10.93
N TYR A 215 -16.90 6.23 9.91
CA TYR A 215 -17.12 6.57 8.51
C TYR A 215 -18.35 5.88 7.89
N LYS A 216 -19.17 5.19 8.70
CA LYS A 216 -20.39 4.50 8.29
C LYS A 216 -20.18 3.46 7.19
N LEU A 217 -19.01 2.81 7.16
CA LEU A 217 -18.62 1.80 6.17
C LEU A 217 -18.94 0.36 6.63
N ILE A 218 -19.72 0.18 7.70
CA ILE A 218 -20.01 -1.16 8.24
C ILE A 218 -20.62 -2.06 7.17
N LYS A 219 -21.62 -1.56 6.43
CA LYS A 219 -22.28 -2.36 5.39
C LYS A 219 -21.30 -2.66 4.25
N GLU A 220 -20.57 -1.66 3.77
CA GLU A 220 -19.60 -1.76 2.68
C GLU A 220 -18.48 -2.77 2.99
N VAL A 221 -18.00 -2.80 4.23
CA VAL A 221 -16.96 -3.75 4.67
C VAL A 221 -17.55 -5.14 4.89
N PHE A 222 -18.62 -5.25 5.67
CA PHE A 222 -19.08 -6.55 6.14
C PHE A 222 -19.90 -7.33 5.12
N ASN A 223 -20.49 -6.66 4.11
CA ASN A 223 -21.07 -7.34 2.95
C ASN A 223 -20.02 -8.01 2.05
N LEU A 224 -18.73 -7.69 2.24
CA LEU A 224 -17.64 -8.29 1.49
C LEU A 224 -17.02 -9.51 2.21
N PHE A 225 -17.55 -9.94 3.35
CA PHE A 225 -17.21 -11.26 3.90
C PHE A 225 -18.18 -12.31 3.38
N ARG A 226 -17.65 -13.42 2.89
CA ARG A 226 -18.43 -14.51 2.31
C ARG A 226 -19.22 -15.27 3.39
N ASP A 227 -20.46 -15.63 3.07
CA ASP A 227 -21.33 -16.45 3.92
C ASP A 227 -21.07 -17.94 3.77
N SER A 228 -20.79 -18.36 2.54
CA SER A 228 -20.52 -19.72 2.15
C SER A 228 -19.78 -19.71 0.82
N ASP A 229 -18.87 -20.66 0.62
CA ASP A 229 -18.06 -20.79 -0.60
C ASP A 229 -18.92 -20.97 -1.86
N SER A 230 -20.17 -21.40 -1.74
CA SER A 230 -21.10 -21.54 -2.87
C SER A 230 -21.63 -20.21 -3.42
N VAL A 231 -21.37 -19.08 -2.76
CA VAL A 231 -21.87 -17.76 -3.16
C VAL A 231 -20.77 -16.98 -3.85
N GLU A 232 -20.96 -16.67 -5.14
CA GLU A 232 -19.96 -15.94 -5.95
C GLU A 232 -19.99 -14.42 -5.74
N LYS A 233 -21.12 -13.86 -5.30
CA LYS A 233 -21.37 -12.41 -5.20
C LYS A 233 -22.10 -12.04 -3.92
N ASN A 234 -21.84 -10.84 -3.41
CA ASN A 234 -22.58 -10.30 -2.28
C ASN A 234 -23.99 -9.85 -2.66
N CYS A 235 -24.76 -9.38 -1.67
CA CYS A 235 -26.15 -8.94 -1.87
C CYS A 235 -26.30 -7.73 -2.82
N ASP A 236 -25.23 -6.97 -3.03
CA ASP A 236 -25.20 -5.81 -3.92
C ASP A 236 -24.68 -6.19 -5.34
N GLY A 237 -24.38 -7.48 -5.58
CA GLY A 237 -23.96 -8.01 -6.88
C GLY A 237 -22.45 -7.91 -7.17
N TYR A 238 -21.66 -7.52 -6.18
CA TYR A 238 -20.20 -7.38 -6.27
C TYR A 238 -19.46 -8.68 -5.93
N GLY A 239 -18.27 -8.85 -6.51
CA GLY A 239 -17.43 -10.02 -6.24
C GLY A 239 -16.81 -9.95 -4.84
N PHE A 240 -16.49 -11.11 -4.26
CA PHE A 240 -15.76 -11.14 -3.00
C PHE A 240 -14.26 -10.87 -3.19
N TRP A 241 -13.63 -11.24 -4.30
CA TRP A 241 -12.19 -10.98 -4.52
C TRP A 241 -11.33 -11.45 -3.33
N ASP A 242 -11.48 -12.71 -2.96
CA ASP A 242 -10.84 -13.36 -1.80
C ASP A 242 -9.98 -14.57 -2.21
N ASP A 243 -9.79 -14.81 -3.51
CA ASP A 243 -8.99 -15.93 -4.04
C ASP A 243 -7.50 -15.82 -3.70
N HIS A 244 -7.01 -14.60 -3.44
CA HIS A 244 -5.62 -14.35 -3.05
C HIS A 244 -5.35 -14.62 -1.56
N TRP A 245 -6.39 -14.89 -0.76
CA TRP A 245 -6.22 -15.17 0.65
C TRP A 245 -5.66 -16.58 0.88
N SER A 246 -4.67 -16.67 1.77
CA SER A 246 -4.22 -17.95 2.33
C SER A 246 -5.31 -18.58 3.21
N ASP A 247 -5.14 -19.85 3.59
CA ASP A 247 -6.09 -20.52 4.47
C ASP A 247 -6.15 -19.84 5.86
N GLU A 248 -5.01 -19.35 6.36
CA GLU A 248 -4.97 -18.57 7.61
C GLU A 248 -5.73 -17.24 7.50
N MET A 249 -5.67 -16.59 6.34
CA MET A 249 -6.43 -15.37 6.08
C MET A 249 -7.93 -15.65 6.01
N LYS A 250 -8.35 -16.79 5.42
CA LYS A 250 -9.75 -17.21 5.41
C LYS A 250 -10.26 -17.50 6.82
N ASP A 251 -9.47 -18.18 7.65
CA ASP A 251 -9.80 -18.40 9.07
C ASP A 251 -9.91 -17.08 9.85
N ALA A 252 -8.97 -16.15 9.61
CA ALA A 252 -9.00 -14.82 10.19
C ALA A 252 -10.25 -14.04 9.73
N ALA A 253 -10.68 -14.17 8.48
CA ALA A 253 -11.87 -13.53 7.95
C ALA A 253 -13.15 -14.03 8.66
N VAL A 254 -13.27 -15.34 8.92
CA VAL A 254 -14.39 -15.91 9.70
C VAL A 254 -14.44 -15.30 11.10
N LYS A 255 -13.29 -15.18 11.76
CA LYS A 255 -13.19 -14.56 13.09
C LYS A 255 -13.60 -13.09 13.07
N VAL A 256 -12.99 -12.28 12.19
CA VAL A 256 -13.28 -10.83 12.07
C VAL A 256 -14.76 -10.60 11.80
N ARG A 257 -15.38 -11.42 10.95
CA ARG A 257 -16.81 -11.31 10.66
C ARG A 257 -17.69 -11.46 11.90
N SER A 258 -17.30 -12.34 12.84
CA SER A 258 -18.01 -12.50 14.12
C SER A 258 -17.89 -11.29 15.05
N GLU A 259 -16.89 -10.43 14.80
CA GLU A 259 -16.66 -9.17 15.54
C GLU A 259 -17.40 -7.98 14.90
N ARG A 260 -18.34 -8.23 13.95
CA ARG A 260 -19.13 -7.19 13.28
C ARG A 260 -19.77 -6.24 14.30
N PRO A 261 -19.49 -4.91 14.23
CA PRO A 261 -20.12 -3.95 15.10
C PRO A 261 -21.63 -3.84 14.81
N ASP A 262 -22.41 -3.63 15.87
CA ASP A 262 -23.82 -3.27 15.73
C ASP A 262 -23.97 -1.98 14.92
N GLU A 263 -24.85 -1.99 13.92
CA GLU A 263 -25.24 -0.80 13.16
C GLU A 263 -26.02 0.22 14.03
N GLY A 264 -26.44 -0.19 15.23
CA GLY A 264 -27.30 0.58 16.14
C GLY A 264 -26.60 1.13 17.37
N LYS A 265 -26.83 2.43 17.63
CA LYS A 265 -26.41 3.30 18.75
C LYS A 265 -25.08 4.03 18.50
N SER A 266 -25.20 5.12 17.75
CA SER A 266 -24.50 6.39 18.03
C SER A 266 -25.38 7.23 18.95
#